data_AF-A0A4R8X8S8-F1
#
_entry.id   AF-A0A4R8X8S8-F1
#
_cell.length_a   1.000
_cell.length_b   1.000
_cell.length_c   1.000
_cell.angle_alpha   90.00
_cell.angle_beta   90.00
_cell.angle_gamma   90.00
#
_symmetry.space_group_name_H-M   'P 1'
#
loop_
_entity.id
_entity.type
_entity.pdbx_description
1 polymer ?
#
loop_
_entity_poly.entity_id
_entity_poly.type
_entity_poly.pdbx_seq_one_letter_code
_entity_poly.pdbx_strand_id
1 'polypeptide(L)'
;MVMGTLTEDQKSELAAMSEEEKLAYDLYAAFDAQYDPALSTRIAKSESKHLDAVCTLLERYELTDPTVGLEADEFLTDDTQDLYDTLLAEGSVSVDTAMEAGRAVEETDIADLTIAVEGVTAPDVLKVYERLLAAFESTSSLSAAKHRQHREGHPRSWVPFAVLWVVPVLRALRGRDDRETGGDGGGRHGAGIRHRGEPEIGQTGRRGGRTAARAAVHDVVAVGRQRRNLAVEVG
;
A
#
# COMPACT_ATOMS: atom_id res chain seq x y z
N MET A 1 -26.91 -1.97 -12.86
CA MET A 1 -27.04 -2.25 -11.41
C MET A 1 -27.49 -0.96 -10.75
N VAL A 2 -28.30 -1.01 -9.69
CA VAL A 2 -28.71 0.23 -9.00
C VAL A 2 -27.51 0.76 -8.23
N MET A 3 -27.15 2.02 -8.45
CA MET A 3 -26.07 2.70 -7.73
C MET A 3 -26.52 3.05 -6.32
N GLY A 4 -25.70 2.75 -5.32
CA GLY A 4 -25.93 3.17 -3.94
C GLY A 4 -25.19 4.46 -3.56
N THR A 5 -25.10 4.73 -2.26
CA THR A 5 -24.30 5.82 -1.69
C THR A 5 -23.13 5.27 -0.89
N LEU A 6 -21.97 5.91 -1.01
CA LEU A 6 -20.78 5.66 -0.21
C LEU A 6 -20.51 6.83 0.73
N THR A 7 -19.98 6.54 1.92
CA THR A 7 -19.40 7.56 2.81
C THR A 7 -18.07 8.07 2.25
N GLU A 8 -17.55 9.17 2.78
CA GLU A 8 -16.22 9.65 2.37
C GLU A 8 -15.11 8.64 2.70
N ASP A 9 -15.17 8.00 3.87
CA ASP A 9 -14.23 6.92 4.24
C ASP A 9 -14.27 5.76 3.22
N GLN A 10 -15.45 5.34 2.78
CA GLN A 10 -15.59 4.26 1.78
C GLN A 10 -15.09 4.67 0.40
N LYS A 11 -15.19 5.96 0.05
CA LYS A 11 -14.62 6.48 -1.20
C LYS A 11 -13.10 6.55 -1.14
N SER A 12 -12.54 6.97 -0.01
CA SER A 12 -11.09 6.98 0.23
C SER A 12 -10.54 5.56 0.19
N GLU A 13 -11.22 4.60 0.82
CA GLU A 13 -10.84 3.18 0.77
C GLU A 13 -10.89 2.62 -0.66
N LEU A 14 -11.90 2.98 -1.45
CA LEU A 14 -11.97 2.58 -2.86
C LEU A 14 -10.81 3.16 -3.70
N ALA A 15 -10.38 4.38 -3.43
CA ALA A 15 -9.22 4.97 -4.08
C ALA A 15 -7.91 4.27 -3.66
N ALA A 16 -7.74 4.00 -2.37
CA ALA A 16 -6.59 3.26 -1.86
C ALA A 16 -6.46 1.87 -2.49
N MET A 17 -7.58 1.15 -2.65
CA MET A 17 -7.59 -0.15 -3.34
C MET A 17 -7.02 -0.05 -4.76
N SER A 18 -7.29 1.01 -5.53
CA SER A 18 -6.72 1.13 -6.88
C SER A 18 -5.19 1.27 -6.88
N GLU A 19 -4.64 1.93 -5.85
CA GLU A 19 -3.18 2.05 -5.70
C GLU A 19 -2.56 0.70 -5.31
N GLU A 20 -3.23 -0.08 -4.46
CA GLU A 20 -2.86 -1.45 -4.08
C GLU A 20 -2.87 -2.41 -5.28
N GLU A 21 -3.92 -2.37 -6.11
CA GLU A 21 -4.01 -3.18 -7.32
C GLU A 21 -2.95 -2.82 -8.37
N LYS A 22 -2.63 -1.53 -8.52
CA LYS A 22 -1.53 -1.09 -9.37
C LYS A 22 -0.20 -1.66 -8.86
N LEU A 23 0.02 -1.61 -7.54
CA LEU A 23 1.23 -2.15 -6.92
C LEU A 23 1.38 -3.65 -7.22
N ALA A 24 0.30 -4.42 -7.05
CA ALA A 24 0.29 -5.84 -7.38
C ALA A 24 0.63 -6.07 -8.86
N TYR A 25 -0.03 -5.33 -9.75
CA TYR A 25 0.17 -5.43 -11.20
C TYR A 25 1.64 -5.16 -11.60
N ASP A 26 2.20 -4.04 -11.14
CA ASP A 26 3.57 -3.63 -11.48
C ASP A 26 4.61 -4.59 -10.89
N LEU A 27 4.33 -5.16 -9.71
CA LEU A 27 5.19 -6.13 -9.06
C LEU A 27 5.27 -7.43 -9.88
N TYR A 28 4.13 -8.00 -10.29
CA TYR A 28 4.13 -9.19 -11.14
C TYR A 28 4.68 -8.92 -12.55
N ALA A 29 4.46 -7.73 -13.11
CA ALA A 29 5.05 -7.32 -14.38
C ALA A 29 6.59 -7.27 -14.30
N ALA A 30 7.14 -6.74 -13.21
CA ALA A 30 8.58 -6.74 -12.97
C ALA A 30 9.15 -8.16 -12.82
N PHE A 31 8.46 -9.04 -12.10
CA PHE A 31 8.88 -10.45 -11.97
C PHE A 31 8.81 -11.23 -13.29
N ASP A 32 7.78 -10.99 -14.11
CA ASP A 32 7.69 -11.57 -15.47
C ASP A 32 8.87 -11.12 -16.35
N ALA A 33 9.29 -9.85 -16.22
CA ALA A 33 10.45 -9.32 -16.95
C ALA A 33 11.78 -9.93 -16.46
N GLN A 34 11.90 -10.22 -15.16
CA GLN A 34 13.12 -10.73 -14.56
C GLN A 34 13.34 -12.24 -14.78
N TYR A 35 12.29 -13.05 -14.64
CA TYR A 35 12.43 -14.51 -14.59
C TYR A 35 12.06 -15.20 -15.91
N ASP A 36 10.77 -15.27 -16.21
CA ASP A 36 10.19 -15.80 -17.45
C ASP A 36 8.80 -15.18 -17.56
N PRO A 37 8.41 -14.57 -18.68
CA PRO A 37 7.06 -14.05 -18.87
C PRO A 37 5.96 -15.10 -18.59
N ALA A 38 6.21 -16.39 -18.78
CA ALA A 38 5.26 -17.45 -18.47
C ALA A 38 5.06 -17.72 -16.96
N LEU A 39 5.88 -17.11 -16.10
CA LEU A 39 5.85 -17.28 -14.65
C LEU A 39 4.53 -16.76 -14.08
N SER A 40 4.24 -15.48 -14.32
CA SER A 40 3.12 -14.72 -13.75
C SER A 40 2.21 -14.04 -14.77
N THR A 41 2.39 -14.22 -16.10
CA THR A 41 1.47 -13.62 -17.10
C THR A 41 -0.02 -13.82 -16.81
N ARG A 42 -0.41 -14.97 -16.24
CA ARG A 42 -1.82 -15.21 -15.86
C ARG A 42 -2.25 -14.43 -14.62
N ILE A 43 -1.32 -14.23 -13.69
CA ILE A 43 -1.49 -13.50 -12.44
C ILE A 43 -1.53 -12.00 -12.72
N ALA A 44 -0.56 -11.44 -13.45
CA ALA A 44 -0.57 -10.04 -13.88
C ALA A 44 -1.85 -9.67 -14.69
N LYS A 45 -2.39 -10.61 -15.48
CA LYS A 45 -3.69 -10.45 -16.15
C LYS A 45 -4.89 -10.51 -15.21
N SER A 46 -4.75 -11.10 -14.03
CA SER A 46 -5.75 -11.02 -12.97
C SER A 46 -5.70 -9.65 -12.30
N GLU A 47 -4.50 -9.17 -11.93
CA GLU A 47 -4.36 -7.83 -11.32
C GLU A 47 -4.89 -6.72 -12.21
N SER A 48 -4.59 -6.76 -13.50
CA SER A 48 -5.16 -5.78 -14.44
C SER A 48 -6.69 -5.79 -14.43
N LYS A 49 -7.34 -6.94 -14.22
CA LYS A 49 -8.80 -7.02 -14.12
C LYS A 49 -9.33 -6.58 -12.77
N HIS A 50 -8.56 -6.77 -11.71
CA HIS A 50 -8.90 -6.26 -10.39
C HIS A 50 -8.88 -4.74 -10.42
N LEU A 51 -7.78 -4.15 -10.92
CA LEU A 51 -7.64 -2.71 -11.13
C LEU A 51 -8.78 -2.16 -12.00
N ASP A 52 -9.06 -2.77 -13.17
CA ASP A 52 -10.19 -2.37 -14.03
C ASP A 52 -11.53 -2.35 -13.28
N ALA A 53 -11.76 -3.32 -12.38
CA ALA A 53 -12.99 -3.40 -11.60
C ALA A 53 -13.09 -2.29 -10.54
N VAL A 54 -11.97 -1.93 -9.90
CA VAL A 54 -11.88 -0.82 -8.96
C VAL A 54 -12.05 0.52 -9.69
N CYS A 55 -11.32 0.75 -10.80
CA CYS A 55 -11.45 1.94 -11.64
C CYS A 55 -12.89 2.12 -12.15
N THR A 56 -13.58 1.04 -12.53
CA THR A 56 -15.00 1.10 -12.92
C THR A 56 -15.89 1.61 -11.78
N LEU A 57 -15.58 1.29 -10.52
CA LEU A 57 -16.29 1.85 -9.37
C LEU A 57 -15.91 3.31 -9.14
N LEU A 58 -14.62 3.66 -9.22
CA LEU A 58 -14.15 5.05 -9.09
C LEU A 58 -14.87 5.96 -10.08
N GLU A 59 -14.91 5.58 -11.37
CA GLU A 59 -15.64 6.31 -12.41
C GLU A 59 -17.13 6.44 -12.09
N ARG A 60 -17.78 5.36 -11.65
CA ARG A 60 -19.22 5.38 -11.33
C ARG A 60 -19.55 6.33 -10.19
N TYR A 61 -18.66 6.44 -9.21
CA TYR A 61 -18.81 7.31 -8.04
C TYR A 61 -18.18 8.70 -8.24
N GLU A 62 -17.75 9.01 -9.47
CA GLU A 62 -17.13 10.29 -9.84
C GLU A 62 -15.89 10.62 -9.00
N LEU A 63 -15.13 9.59 -8.63
CA LEU A 63 -13.89 9.70 -7.87
C LEU A 63 -12.69 9.79 -8.82
N THR A 64 -11.69 10.56 -8.40
CA THR A 64 -10.41 10.61 -9.13
C THR A 64 -9.63 9.35 -8.84
N ASP A 65 -9.16 8.68 -9.89
CA ASP A 65 -8.25 7.55 -9.78
C ASP A 65 -6.83 8.06 -9.44
N PRO A 66 -6.27 7.70 -8.27
CA PRO A 66 -4.95 8.14 -7.83
C PRO A 66 -3.81 7.58 -8.68
N THR A 67 -4.08 6.57 -9.51
CA THR A 67 -3.07 5.92 -10.37
C THR A 67 -2.87 6.62 -11.71
N VAL A 68 -3.79 7.50 -12.10
CA VAL A 68 -3.76 8.15 -13.42
C VAL A 68 -2.55 9.06 -13.56
N GLY A 69 -1.77 8.81 -14.62
CA GLY A 69 -0.59 9.60 -14.96
C GLY A 69 0.67 9.22 -14.18
N LEU A 70 0.61 8.14 -13.39
CA LEU A 70 1.79 7.50 -12.81
C LEU A 70 2.35 6.48 -13.80
N GLU A 71 3.67 6.48 -13.98
CA GLU A 71 4.36 5.46 -14.76
C GLU A 71 4.44 4.13 -13.99
N ALA A 72 5.11 3.13 -14.58
CA ALA A 72 5.17 1.77 -14.04
C ALA A 72 5.56 1.72 -12.55
N ASP A 73 6.79 1.74 -12.13
CA ASP A 73 7.21 1.67 -10.73
C ASP A 73 6.89 2.91 -9.84
N GLU A 74 5.92 3.76 -10.21
CA GLU A 74 5.57 5.01 -9.51
C GLU A 74 4.24 4.92 -8.74
N PHE A 75 4.25 5.39 -7.49
CA PHE A 75 3.07 5.42 -6.60
C PHE A 75 2.82 6.82 -6.01
N LEU A 76 1.58 7.10 -5.62
CA LEU A 76 1.17 8.43 -5.16
C LEU A 76 1.77 8.75 -3.79
N THR A 77 1.84 7.76 -2.90
CA THR A 77 2.34 7.95 -1.54
C THR A 77 3.72 7.31 -1.32
N ASP A 78 4.55 7.96 -0.51
CA ASP A 78 5.86 7.44 -0.11
C ASP A 78 5.74 6.06 0.56
N ASP A 79 4.68 5.81 1.34
CA ASP A 79 4.48 4.53 2.03
C ASP A 79 4.14 3.39 1.03
N THR A 80 3.35 3.67 -0.02
CA THR A 80 3.08 2.70 -1.11
C THR A 80 4.34 2.43 -1.94
N GLN A 81 5.13 3.47 -2.23
CA GLN A 81 6.39 3.31 -2.93
C GLN A 81 7.38 2.46 -2.12
N ASP A 82 7.54 2.73 -0.82
CA ASP A 82 8.43 1.96 0.05
C ASP A 82 8.00 0.48 0.14
N LEU A 83 6.69 0.21 0.12
CA LEU A 83 6.15 -1.15 0.08
C LEU A 83 6.49 -1.84 -1.24
N TYR A 84 6.28 -1.18 -2.38
CA TYR A 84 6.65 -1.71 -3.70
C TYR A 84 8.14 -2.03 -3.78
N ASP A 85 9.00 -1.07 -3.42
CA ASP A 85 10.45 -1.22 -3.46
C ASP A 85 10.93 -2.39 -2.58
N THR A 86 10.30 -2.55 -1.41
CA THR A 86 10.60 -3.66 -0.49
C THR A 86 10.20 -5.01 -1.09
N LEU A 87 8.97 -5.14 -1.57
CA LEU A 87 8.46 -6.39 -2.14
C LEU A 87 9.19 -6.76 -3.43
N LEU A 88 9.56 -5.78 -4.25
CA LEU A 88 10.36 -5.98 -5.45
C LEU A 88 11.74 -6.52 -5.07
N ALA A 89 12.44 -5.87 -4.13
CA ALA A 89 13.76 -6.31 -3.69
C ALA A 89 13.75 -7.73 -3.09
N GLU A 90 12.73 -8.06 -2.29
CA GLU A 90 12.56 -9.41 -1.72
C GLU A 90 12.22 -10.43 -2.81
N GLY A 91 11.26 -10.10 -3.67
CA GLY A 91 10.80 -11.00 -4.72
C GLY A 91 11.85 -11.26 -5.79
N SER A 92 12.72 -10.30 -6.07
CA SER A 92 13.83 -10.42 -7.02
C SER A 92 14.94 -11.41 -6.60
N VAL A 93 14.87 -12.00 -5.41
CA VAL A 93 15.84 -13.02 -4.95
C VAL A 93 15.69 -14.35 -5.70
N SER A 94 14.46 -14.86 -5.84
CA SER A 94 14.15 -16.08 -6.56
C SER A 94 12.69 -16.12 -7.03
N VAL A 95 12.37 -17.06 -7.92
CA VAL A 95 10.98 -17.30 -8.33
C VAL A 95 10.09 -17.62 -7.13
N ASP A 96 10.63 -18.32 -6.12
CA ASP A 96 9.88 -18.66 -4.91
C ASP A 96 9.49 -17.40 -4.14
N THR A 97 10.45 -16.51 -3.87
CA THR A 97 10.20 -15.25 -3.16
C THR A 97 9.32 -14.30 -3.96
N ALA A 98 9.42 -14.29 -5.29
CA ALA A 98 8.54 -13.50 -6.16
C ALA A 98 7.06 -13.90 -6.01
N MET A 99 6.78 -15.21 -6.02
CA MET A 99 5.40 -15.71 -5.85
C MET A 99 4.87 -15.48 -4.44
N GLU A 100 5.75 -15.41 -3.44
CA GLU A 100 5.38 -15.13 -2.05
C GLU A 100 5.15 -13.64 -1.80
N ALA A 101 5.97 -12.76 -2.39
CA ALA A 101 5.77 -11.32 -2.35
C ALA A 101 4.41 -10.95 -2.96
N GLY A 102 4.12 -11.45 -4.17
CA GLY A 102 2.83 -11.21 -4.81
C GLY A 102 1.66 -11.79 -4.01
N ARG A 103 1.79 -13.01 -3.46
CA ARG A 103 0.75 -13.60 -2.60
C ARG A 103 0.49 -12.79 -1.33
N ALA A 104 1.52 -12.15 -0.76
CA ALA A 104 1.35 -11.32 0.43
C ALA A 104 0.51 -10.06 0.15
N VAL A 105 0.58 -9.53 -1.08
CA VAL A 105 -0.32 -8.46 -1.53
C VAL A 105 -1.76 -8.96 -1.57
N GLU A 106 -2.04 -10.07 -2.27
CA GLU A 106 -3.39 -10.65 -2.35
C GLU A 106 -4.01 -10.98 -0.99
N GLU A 107 -3.22 -11.52 -0.05
CA GLU A 107 -3.70 -11.84 1.30
C GLU A 107 -4.08 -10.57 2.07
N THR A 108 -3.43 -9.45 1.77
CA THR A 108 -3.77 -8.15 2.33
C THR A 108 -5.03 -7.59 1.68
N ASP A 109 -5.15 -7.65 0.35
CA ASP A 109 -6.36 -7.21 -0.38
C ASP A 109 -7.61 -7.98 0.09
N ILE A 110 -7.48 -9.29 0.34
CA ILE A 110 -8.55 -10.12 0.93
C ILE A 110 -8.93 -9.63 2.33
N ALA A 111 -7.94 -9.38 3.18
CA ALA A 111 -8.18 -8.94 4.57
C ALA A 111 -8.84 -7.56 4.60
N ASP A 112 -8.37 -6.66 3.76
CA ASP A 112 -8.85 -5.30 3.64
C ASP A 112 -10.24 -5.24 3.06
N LEU A 113 -10.50 -5.98 1.97
CA LEU A 113 -11.83 -6.04 1.38
C LEU A 113 -12.86 -6.68 2.33
N THR A 114 -12.44 -7.64 3.16
CA THR A 114 -13.29 -8.23 4.20
C THR A 114 -13.71 -7.21 5.28
N ILE A 115 -12.88 -6.20 5.53
CA ILE A 115 -13.20 -5.08 6.43
C ILE A 115 -14.02 -4.02 5.67
N ALA A 116 -13.62 -3.68 4.45
CA ALA A 116 -14.24 -2.64 3.62
C ALA A 116 -15.71 -2.91 3.31
N VAL A 117 -16.14 -4.18 3.26
CA VAL A 117 -17.56 -4.53 3.10
C VAL A 117 -18.42 -4.16 4.32
N GLU A 118 -17.83 -3.99 5.50
CA GLU A 118 -18.58 -3.66 6.71
C GLU A 118 -19.23 -2.28 6.60
N GLY A 119 -20.55 -2.22 6.71
CA GLY A 119 -21.31 -0.97 6.64
C GLY A 119 -21.56 -0.44 5.22
N VAL A 120 -21.05 -1.08 4.16
CA VAL A 120 -21.43 -0.76 2.78
C VAL A 120 -22.86 -1.23 2.52
N THR A 121 -23.73 -0.32 2.10
CA THR A 121 -25.12 -0.63 1.70
C THR A 121 -25.36 -0.47 0.20
N ALA A 122 -24.35 0.01 -0.53
CA ALA A 122 -24.42 0.19 -1.97
C ALA A 122 -24.39 -1.18 -2.69
N PRO A 123 -25.49 -1.61 -3.33
CA PRO A 123 -25.60 -2.97 -3.84
C PRO A 123 -24.70 -3.24 -5.05
N ASP A 124 -24.32 -2.19 -5.79
CA ASP A 124 -23.38 -2.30 -6.90
C ASP A 124 -21.93 -2.43 -6.43
N VAL A 125 -21.54 -1.73 -5.36
CA VAL A 125 -20.23 -1.87 -4.72
C VAL A 125 -20.10 -3.25 -4.09
N LEU A 126 -21.10 -3.70 -3.30
CA LEU A 126 -21.10 -5.04 -2.71
C LEU A 126 -20.94 -6.14 -3.76
N LYS A 127 -21.55 -6.00 -4.95
CA LYS A 127 -21.40 -6.98 -6.02
C LYS A 127 -19.99 -7.01 -6.59
N VAL A 128 -19.34 -5.86 -6.72
CA VAL A 128 -17.96 -5.78 -7.20
C VAL A 128 -17.02 -6.32 -6.13
N TYR A 129 -17.21 -5.97 -4.86
CA TYR A 129 -16.41 -6.49 -3.75
C TYR A 129 -16.52 -8.01 -3.63
N GLU A 130 -17.72 -8.60 -3.75
CA GLU A 130 -17.88 -10.06 -3.79
C GLU A 130 -17.06 -10.72 -4.92
N ARG A 131 -16.99 -10.07 -6.09
CA ARG A 131 -16.24 -10.58 -7.24
C ARG A 131 -14.74 -10.40 -7.08
N LEU A 132 -14.30 -9.26 -6.53
CA LEU A 132 -12.90 -8.97 -6.22
C LEU A 132 -12.37 -9.94 -5.18
N LEU A 133 -13.10 -10.18 -4.10
CA LEU A 133 -12.71 -11.15 -3.06
C LEU A 133 -12.47 -12.54 -3.64
N ALA A 134 -13.40 -13.03 -4.47
CA ALA A 134 -13.23 -14.32 -5.15
C ALA A 134 -12.06 -14.32 -6.17
N ALA A 135 -11.76 -13.17 -6.77
CA ALA A 135 -10.66 -13.01 -7.70
C ALA A 135 -9.32 -13.03 -6.96
N PHE A 136 -9.16 -12.26 -5.87
CA PHE A 136 -7.97 -12.28 -5.01
C PHE A 136 -7.71 -13.67 -4.43
N GLU A 137 -8.73 -14.36 -3.93
CA GLU A 137 -8.60 -15.75 -3.45
C GLU A 137 -8.08 -16.68 -4.55
N SER A 138 -8.61 -16.54 -5.78
CA SER A 138 -8.15 -17.29 -6.93
C SER A 138 -6.70 -16.96 -7.28
N THR A 139 -6.33 -15.68 -7.26
CA THR A 139 -4.98 -15.23 -7.61
C THR A 139 -3.94 -15.65 -6.58
N SER A 140 -4.24 -15.45 -5.29
CA SER A 140 -3.45 -15.99 -4.16
C SER A 140 -3.24 -17.50 -4.29
N SER A 141 -4.30 -18.25 -4.67
CA SER A 141 -4.20 -19.69 -4.88
C SER A 141 -3.30 -20.07 -6.07
N LEU A 142 -3.30 -19.25 -7.13
CA LEU A 142 -2.47 -19.43 -8.32
C LEU A 142 -1.00 -19.14 -8.01
N SER A 143 -0.71 -18.04 -7.31
CA SER A 143 0.63 -17.70 -6.82
C SER A 143 1.16 -18.81 -5.90
N ALA A 144 0.34 -19.33 -5.00
CA ALA A 144 0.70 -20.47 -4.16
C ALA A 144 0.97 -21.75 -4.96
N ALA A 145 0.25 -21.99 -6.06
CA ALA A 145 0.48 -23.13 -6.95
C ALA A 145 1.79 -22.98 -7.74
N LYS A 146 2.08 -21.77 -8.22
CA LYS A 146 3.35 -21.44 -8.91
C LYS A 146 4.55 -21.57 -7.99
N HIS A 147 4.44 -21.07 -6.77
CA HIS A 147 5.44 -21.31 -5.73
C HIS A 147 5.72 -22.81 -5.52
N ARG A 148 4.67 -23.64 -5.40
CA ARG A 148 4.86 -25.10 -5.26
C ARG A 148 5.52 -25.77 -6.47
N GLN A 149 5.27 -25.28 -7.69
CA GLN A 149 5.85 -25.80 -8.92
C GLN A 149 7.35 -25.46 -9.02
N HIS A 150 7.72 -24.25 -8.60
CA HIS A 150 9.09 -23.75 -8.70
C HIS A 150 9.94 -24.01 -7.47
N ARG A 151 9.35 -24.51 -6.37
CA ARG A 151 10.01 -24.71 -5.08
C ARG A 151 11.41 -25.32 -5.20
N GLU A 152 12.42 -24.47 -5.11
CA GLU A 152 13.83 -24.82 -5.25
C GLU A 152 14.34 -25.43 -3.93
N GLY A 153 13.82 -26.59 -3.53
CA GLY A 153 14.44 -27.43 -2.49
C GLY A 153 14.86 -26.73 -1.18
N HIS A 154 14.12 -25.74 -0.67
CA HIS A 154 14.49 -25.04 0.57
C HIS A 154 14.12 -25.84 1.85
N PRO A 155 14.95 -25.76 2.92
CA PRO A 155 14.71 -26.43 4.18
C PRO A 155 13.47 -25.88 4.91
N ARG A 156 12.85 -26.73 5.72
CA ARG A 156 11.56 -26.54 6.40
C ARG A 156 11.48 -25.36 7.40
N SER A 157 12.58 -24.63 7.58
CA SER A 157 12.72 -23.49 8.50
C SER A 157 12.62 -22.13 7.80
N TRP A 158 12.27 -22.11 6.52
CA TRP A 158 12.00 -20.87 5.81
C TRP A 158 10.63 -20.32 6.24
N VAL A 159 10.65 -19.12 6.82
CA VAL A 159 9.46 -18.37 7.24
C VAL A 159 9.43 -17.12 6.35
N PRO A 160 8.36 -16.88 5.57
CA PRO A 160 8.26 -15.66 4.78
C PRO A 160 8.30 -14.46 5.72
N PHE A 161 9.26 -13.55 5.51
CA PHE A 161 9.38 -12.31 6.29
C PHE A 161 8.25 -11.30 5.94
N ALA A 162 7.59 -11.46 4.78
CA ALA A 162 6.61 -10.53 4.23
C ALA A 162 5.25 -10.50 4.96
N VAL A 163 4.83 -11.59 5.61
CA VAL A 163 3.47 -11.70 6.22
C VAL A 163 3.24 -10.68 7.35
N LEU A 164 4.29 -10.08 7.93
CA LEU A 164 4.15 -9.13 9.04
C LEU A 164 4.06 -7.65 8.64
N TRP A 165 4.33 -7.26 7.38
CA TRP A 165 4.55 -5.85 7.02
C TRP A 165 3.49 -5.21 6.12
N VAL A 166 2.69 -5.99 5.40
CA VAL A 166 1.73 -5.43 4.43
C VAL A 166 0.48 -4.85 5.14
N VAL A 167 -0.01 -5.54 6.18
CA VAL A 167 -1.24 -5.16 6.92
C VAL A 167 -1.14 -3.83 7.70
N PRO A 168 -0.02 -3.44 8.34
CA PRO A 168 0.07 -2.17 9.07
C PRO A 168 0.31 -0.94 8.18
N VAL A 169 1.01 -1.08 7.05
CA VAL A 169 1.40 0.05 6.18
C VAL A 169 0.19 0.59 5.42
N LEU A 170 -0.56 -0.29 4.75
CA LEU A 170 -1.77 0.08 4.00
C LEU A 170 -2.88 0.59 4.92
N ARG A 171 -3.03 0.02 6.12
CA ARG A 171 -3.95 0.55 7.14
C ARG A 171 -3.53 1.92 7.70
N ALA A 172 -2.23 2.19 7.82
CA ALA A 172 -1.74 3.49 8.29
C ALA A 172 -1.88 4.60 7.25
N LEU A 173 -1.89 4.24 5.95
CA LEU A 173 -2.26 5.13 4.85
C LEU A 173 -3.75 5.54 4.93
N ARG A 174 -4.65 4.58 5.20
CA ARG A 174 -6.10 4.82 5.32
C ARG A 174 -6.52 5.69 6.51
N GLY A 175 -5.66 5.88 7.51
CA GLY A 175 -6.01 6.59 8.76
C GLY A 175 -5.48 8.03 8.90
N ARG A 176 -4.82 8.59 7.88
CA ARG A 176 -4.03 9.84 8.02
C ARG A 176 -4.70 11.12 7.49
N ASP A 177 -5.83 11.03 6.79
CA ASP A 177 -6.46 12.20 6.11
C ASP A 177 -7.25 13.18 7.01
N ASP A 178 -7.39 12.92 8.30
CA ASP A 178 -8.25 13.74 9.19
C ASP A 178 -7.54 14.80 10.04
N ARG A 179 -6.42 15.38 9.62
CA ARG A 179 -5.83 16.54 10.33
C ARG A 179 -5.11 17.52 9.43
N GLU A 180 -5.84 18.36 8.70
CA GLU A 180 -5.50 19.79 8.53
C GLU A 180 -6.53 20.58 7.70
N THR A 181 -7.73 20.82 8.23
CA THR A 181 -8.46 22.09 7.97
C THR A 181 -9.45 22.37 9.09
N GLY A 182 -9.02 23.18 10.06
CA GLY A 182 -9.86 23.72 11.12
C GLY A 182 -9.31 25.06 11.56
N GLY A 183 -9.52 26.09 10.73
CA GLY A 183 -9.22 27.47 11.10
C GLY A 183 -10.18 27.94 12.17
N ASP A 184 -9.64 28.42 13.29
CA ASP A 184 -10.42 29.19 14.27
C ASP A 184 -9.86 30.61 14.38
N GLY A 185 -10.77 31.56 14.18
CA GLY A 185 -10.50 32.98 14.20
C GLY A 185 -10.65 33.55 15.60
N GLY A 186 -9.66 34.32 16.05
CA GLY A 186 -9.74 35.10 17.29
C GLY A 186 -9.02 36.43 17.13
N GLY A 187 -9.76 37.48 16.74
CA GLY A 187 -9.23 38.84 16.72
C GLY A 187 -9.29 39.54 18.08
N ARG A 188 -8.31 40.40 18.39
CA ARG A 188 -8.50 41.72 19.04
C ARG A 188 -7.19 42.55 19.15
N HIS A 189 -7.20 43.69 18.43
CA HIS A 189 -6.75 45.05 18.76
C HIS A 189 -5.46 45.34 19.56
N GLY A 190 -4.61 46.24 19.01
CA GLY A 190 -3.82 47.19 19.83
C GLY A 190 -2.51 47.76 19.27
N ALA A 191 -2.61 48.80 18.42
CA ALA A 191 -1.71 49.95 18.22
C ALA A 191 -0.16 49.85 18.32
N GLY A 192 0.53 50.31 17.26
CA GLY A 192 1.52 51.40 17.39
C GLY A 192 2.94 51.22 16.82
N ILE A 193 3.26 52.12 15.87
CA ILE A 193 4.57 52.71 15.53
C ILE A 193 5.34 52.14 14.32
N ARG A 194 5.70 53.10 13.45
CA ARG A 194 6.41 53.05 12.18
C ARG A 194 7.87 52.63 12.36
N HIS A 195 8.45 51.88 11.42
CA HIS A 195 9.70 52.29 10.76
C HIS A 195 9.95 51.53 9.45
N ARG A 196 10.47 52.31 8.50
CA ARG A 196 10.90 52.01 7.13
C ARG A 196 12.16 51.12 7.11
N GLY A 197 12.22 50.15 6.19
CA GLY A 197 13.45 49.49 5.75
C GLY A 197 13.22 48.13 5.08
N GLU A 198 13.20 48.09 3.76
CA GLU A 198 13.66 46.94 2.96
C GLU A 198 15.09 47.26 2.44
N PRO A 199 15.86 46.30 1.89
CA PRO A 199 15.61 44.86 1.72
C PRO A 199 16.77 43.98 2.26
N GLU A 200 16.55 42.68 2.48
CA GLU A 200 17.62 41.71 2.18
C GLU A 200 17.11 40.27 1.99
N ILE A 201 17.55 39.74 0.85
CA ILE A 201 17.55 38.36 0.37
C ILE A 201 18.48 37.51 1.25
N GLY A 202 17.96 36.46 1.87
CA GLY A 202 18.74 35.54 2.68
C GLY A 202 18.05 34.19 2.83
N GLN A 203 18.48 33.22 2.04
CA GLN A 203 18.13 31.81 2.15
C GLN A 203 18.43 31.31 3.57
N THR A 204 17.46 30.73 4.28
CA THR A 204 17.73 29.87 5.44
C THR A 204 16.93 28.57 5.32
N GLY A 205 17.67 27.48 5.45
CA GLY A 205 17.23 26.12 5.18
C GLY A 205 16.36 25.53 6.27
N ARG A 206 15.32 24.83 5.85
CA ARG A 206 14.44 23.99 6.68
C ARG A 206 15.12 22.64 6.95
N ARG A 207 16.16 22.61 7.79
CA ARG A 207 16.65 21.37 8.44
C ARG A 207 15.98 21.24 9.81
N GLY A 208 14.83 20.59 9.84
CA GLY A 208 14.11 20.33 11.10
C GLY A 208 13.19 19.11 11.08
N GLY A 209 12.67 18.69 9.92
CA GLY A 209 11.73 17.56 9.83
C GLY A 209 12.36 16.17 9.72
N ARG A 210 13.62 16.05 9.27
CA ARG A 210 14.21 14.74 8.91
C ARG A 210 14.78 13.92 10.07
N THR A 211 14.89 14.50 11.26
CA THR A 211 15.50 13.83 12.43
C THR A 211 14.49 13.18 13.37
N ALA A 212 13.24 13.63 13.39
CA ALA A 212 12.20 13.02 14.24
C ALA A 212 11.68 11.69 13.65
N ALA A 213 11.47 11.61 12.33
CA ALA A 213 11.09 10.38 11.65
C ALA A 213 12.19 9.29 11.73
N ARG A 214 13.47 9.70 11.70
CA ARG A 214 14.61 8.78 11.84
C ARG A 214 14.80 8.25 13.27
N ALA A 215 14.28 8.94 14.28
CA ALA A 215 14.36 8.50 15.67
C ALA A 215 13.28 7.44 16.02
N ALA A 216 12.09 7.53 15.43
CA ALA A 216 11.03 6.53 15.62
C ALA A 216 11.39 5.16 14.99
N VAL A 217 12.10 5.16 13.86
CA VAL A 217 12.59 3.95 13.18
C VAL A 217 13.71 3.26 13.97
N HIS A 218 14.50 4.02 14.74
CA HIS A 218 15.67 3.47 15.44
C HIS A 218 15.31 2.74 16.74
N ASP A 219 14.17 3.05 17.37
CA ASP A 219 13.76 2.45 18.65
C ASP A 219 13.09 1.07 18.47
N VAL A 220 12.45 0.83 17.32
CA VAL A 220 11.90 -0.48 16.95
C VAL A 220 13.02 -1.47 16.57
N VAL A 221 14.10 -0.99 15.94
CA VAL A 221 15.31 -1.77 15.63
C VAL A 221 16.04 -2.25 16.91
N ALA A 222 15.96 -1.48 18.01
CA ALA A 222 16.57 -1.84 19.29
C ALA A 222 15.81 -2.98 20.00
N VAL A 223 14.47 -2.98 19.95
CA VAL A 223 13.63 -4.05 20.52
C VAL A 223 13.85 -5.38 19.78
N GLY A 224 14.06 -5.35 18.46
CA GLY A 224 14.44 -6.52 17.66
C GLY A 224 15.84 -7.07 18.00
N ARG A 225 16.78 -6.22 18.44
CA ARG A 225 18.13 -6.65 18.85
C ARG A 225 18.15 -7.28 20.24
N GLN A 226 17.31 -6.82 21.17
CA GLN A 226 17.19 -7.39 22.52
C GLN A 226 16.62 -8.83 22.50
N ARG A 227 15.73 -9.14 21.54
CA ARG A 227 15.13 -10.49 21.41
C ARG A 227 16.03 -11.51 20.69
N ARG A 228 17.04 -11.05 19.94
CA ARG A 228 18.07 -11.92 19.34
C ARG A 228 19.00 -12.58 20.37
N ASN A 229 19.23 -11.94 21.52
CA ASN A 229 20.13 -12.49 22.54
C ASN A 229 19.45 -13.53 23.46
N LEU A 230 18.13 -13.47 23.61
CA LEU A 230 17.37 -14.44 24.42
C LEU A 230 17.10 -15.78 23.71
N ALA A 231 17.19 -15.82 22.37
CA ALA A 231 17.01 -17.05 21.59
C ALA A 231 18.30 -17.86 21.39
N VAL A 232 19.47 -17.31 21.77
CA VAL A 232 20.77 -18.00 21.69
C VAL A 232 21.15 -18.68 23.02
N GLU A 233 20.53 -18.32 24.15
CA GLU A 233 20.82 -18.91 25.47
C GLU A 233 19.89 -20.08 25.88
N VAL A 234 18.95 -20.49 25.04
CA VAL A 234 18.04 -21.63 25.32
C VAL A 234 18.14 -22.74 24.25
N GLY A 235 19.24 -22.79 23.51
CA GLY A 235 19.57 -23.84 22.54
C GLY A 235 20.77 -24.66 22.97
#